data_AF-A0A8W8KNM5-F1
#
_entry.id   AF-A0A8W8KNM5-F1
#
_cell.length_a   1.000
_cell.length_b   1.000
_cell.length_c   1.000
_cell.angle_alpha   90.00
_cell.angle_beta   90.00
_cell.angle_gamma   90.00
#
_symmetry.space_group_name_H-M   'P 1'
#
loop_
_entity.id
_entity.type
_entity.pdbx_description
1 polymer ?
#
loop_
_entity_poly.entity_id
_entity_poly.type
_entity_poly.pdbx_seq_one_letter_code
_entity_poly.pdbx_strand_id
1 'polypeptide(L)'
;LFTQKLTRDFVDKYLHQDGIFLLKLITSNCNTVMVTDIVQELFDVYKKRQLNLETNGVAHFVHEQGEPNPRHHVTPRKGRTVHIREMPKAYLESLV
;
A
#
# COMPACT_ATOMS: atom_id res chain seq x y z
N LEU A 1 10.12 -11.66 -9.25
CA LEU A 1 10.48 -11.81 -7.82
C LEU A 1 9.20 -11.94 -6.96
N PHE A 2 8.61 -13.14 -6.89
CA PHE A 2 7.51 -13.44 -5.98
C PHE A 2 8.01 -14.50 -5.00
N THR A 3 8.30 -14.11 -3.76
CA THR A 3 8.80 -15.05 -2.74
C THR A 3 7.68 -15.37 -1.76
N GLN A 4 7.62 -16.61 -1.27
CA GLN A 4 6.62 -17.01 -0.29
C GLN A 4 6.62 -16.09 0.95
N LYS A 5 7.80 -15.58 1.34
CA LYS A 5 7.93 -14.60 2.43
C LYS A 5 7.21 -13.29 2.12
N LEU A 6 7.41 -12.74 0.91
CA LEU A 6 6.77 -11.49 0.48
C LEU A 6 5.26 -11.65 0.37
N THR A 7 4.79 -12.79 -0.15
CA THR A 7 3.36 -13.12 -0.22
C THR A 7 2.75 -13.21 1.17
N ARG A 8 3.45 -13.89 2.10
CA ARG A 8 3.00 -14.01 3.49
C ARG A 8 2.96 -12.65 4.18
N ASP A 9 3.98 -11.82 4.00
CA ASP A 9 3.99 -10.47 4.59
C ASP A 9 2.89 -9.57 3.97
N PHE A 10 2.56 -9.74 2.69
CA PHE A 10 1.41 -9.07 2.07
C PHE A 10 0.08 -9.54 2.68
N VAL A 11 -0.14 -10.84 2.81
CA VAL A 11 -1.40 -11.39 3.33
C VAL A 11 -1.55 -11.12 4.83
N ASP A 12 -0.56 -11.50 5.63
CA ASP A 12 -0.68 -11.50 7.09
C ASP A 12 -0.54 -10.10 7.70
N LYS A 13 0.31 -9.25 7.11
CA LYS A 13 0.63 -7.92 7.69
C LYS A 13 -0.05 -6.77 6.96
N TYR A 14 -0.15 -6.82 5.63
CA TYR A 14 -0.72 -5.72 4.86
C TYR A 14 -2.23 -5.84 4.68
N LEU A 15 -2.73 -6.99 4.22
CA LEU A 15 -4.17 -7.22 4.13
C LEU A 15 -4.81 -7.46 5.50
N HIS A 16 -4.10 -8.20 6.37
CA HIS A 16 -4.63 -8.63 7.67
C HIS A 16 -5.94 -9.42 7.51
N GLN A 17 -6.54 -9.84 8.63
CA GLN A 17 -7.76 -10.65 8.59
C GLN A 17 -8.95 -9.91 7.95
N ASP A 18 -9.05 -8.60 8.16
CA ASP A 18 -10.14 -7.77 7.63
C ASP A 18 -10.03 -7.55 6.12
N GLY A 19 -8.83 -7.29 5.59
CA GLY A 19 -8.62 -7.16 4.14
C GLY A 19 -8.87 -8.49 3.42
N ILE A 20 -8.52 -9.62 4.05
CA ILE A 20 -8.86 -10.96 3.53
C ILE A 20 -10.37 -11.17 3.52
N PHE A 21 -11.08 -10.74 4.57
CA PHE A 21 -12.55 -10.82 4.62
C PHE A 21 -13.20 -10.01 3.50
N LEU A 22 -12.76 -8.75 3.30
CA LEU A 22 -13.26 -7.92 2.21
C LEU A 22 -12.96 -8.53 0.84
N LEU A 23 -11.76 -9.09 0.63
CA LEU A 23 -11.41 -9.72 -0.64
C LEU A 23 -12.28 -10.96 -0.92
N LYS A 24 -12.60 -11.75 0.10
CA LYS A 24 -13.56 -12.87 -0.01
C LYS A 24 -14.96 -12.37 -0.38
N LEU A 25 -15.42 -11.29 0.24
CA LEU A 25 -16.71 -10.68 -0.09
C LEU A 25 -16.75 -10.19 -1.54
N ILE A 26 -15.71 -9.50 -2.00
CA ILE A 26 -15.58 -9.04 -3.39
C ILE A 26 -15.59 -10.24 -4.34
N THR A 27 -14.83 -11.30 -4.03
CA THR A 27 -14.76 -12.51 -4.87
C THR A 27 -16.12 -13.19 -5.02
N SER A 28 -16.97 -13.15 -4.00
CA SER A 28 -18.33 -13.69 -4.09
C SER A 28 -19.29 -12.87 -4.96
N ASN A 29 -18.96 -11.61 -5.24
CA ASN A 29 -19.83 -10.67 -5.96
C ASN A 29 -19.26 -10.23 -7.32
N CYS A 30 -18.00 -10.55 -7.61
CA CYS A 30 -17.30 -10.09 -8.80
C CYS A 30 -16.74 -11.27 -9.60
N ASN A 31 -16.48 -11.02 -10.88
CA ASN A 31 -15.77 -11.99 -11.71
C ASN A 31 -14.28 -12.08 -11.31
N THR A 32 -13.66 -13.21 -11.64
CA THR A 32 -12.26 -13.50 -11.30
C THR A 32 -11.28 -12.49 -11.90
N VAL A 33 -11.60 -11.89 -13.05
CA VAL A 33 -10.76 -10.88 -13.71
C VAL A 33 -10.66 -9.64 -12.83
N MET A 34 -11.79 -9.08 -12.40
CA MET A 34 -11.82 -7.92 -11.50
C MET A 34 -11.12 -8.18 -10.17
N VAL A 35 -11.29 -9.37 -9.60
CA VAL A 35 -10.59 -9.75 -8.35
C VAL A 35 -9.08 -9.77 -8.56
N THR A 36 -8.62 -10.27 -9.71
CA THR A 36 -7.20 -10.32 -10.05
C THR A 36 -6.62 -8.90 -10.16
N ASP A 37 -7.32 -8.00 -10.83
CA ASP A 37 -6.90 -6.59 -10.98
C ASP A 37 -6.79 -5.90 -9.62
N ILE A 38 -7.76 -6.12 -8.72
CA ILE A 38 -7.75 -5.57 -7.36
C ILE A 38 -6.54 -6.08 -6.57
N VAL A 39 -6.29 -7.39 -6.59
CA VAL A 39 -5.16 -7.99 -5.85
C VAL A 39 -3.82 -7.48 -6.40
N GLN A 40 -3.72 -7.32 -7.72
CA GLN A 40 -2.52 -6.79 -8.37
C GLN A 40 -2.23 -5.35 -7.93
N GLU A 41 -3.23 -4.46 -7.96
CA GLU A 41 -3.07 -3.06 -7.53
C GLU A 41 -2.70 -2.98 -6.04
N LEU A 42 -3.38 -3.75 -5.18
CA LEU A 42 -3.06 -3.80 -3.75
C LEU A 42 -1.61 -4.25 -3.51
N PHE A 43 -1.13 -5.23 -4.28
CA PHE A 43 0.24 -5.71 -4.17
C PHE A 43 1.26 -4.70 -4.71
N ASP A 44 0.93 -3.95 -5.75
CA ASP A 44 1.77 -2.88 -6.28
C ASP A 44 1.91 -1.73 -5.29
N VAL A 45 0.80 -1.30 -4.67
CA VAL A 45 0.82 -0.32 -3.57
C VAL A 45 1.64 -0.83 -2.39
N TYR A 46 1.47 -2.10 -2.01
CA TYR A 46 2.27 -2.72 -0.95
C TYR A 46 3.78 -2.69 -1.26
N LYS A 47 4.19 -3.06 -2.47
CA LYS A 47 5.60 -3.03 -2.90
C LYS A 47 6.17 -1.62 -2.87
N LYS A 48 5.44 -0.62 -3.40
CA LYS A 48 5.87 0.79 -3.38
C LYS A 48 6.11 1.29 -1.96
N ARG A 49 5.23 0.92 -1.02
CA ARG A 49 5.39 1.23 0.42
C ARG A 49 6.58 0.51 1.05
N GLN A 50 6.78 -0.79 0.79
CA GLN A 50 7.90 -1.56 1.36
C GLN A 50 9.27 -1.03 0.91
N LEU A 51 9.36 -0.56 -0.33
CA LEU A 51 10.58 -0.01 -0.89
C LEU A 51 10.76 1.49 -0.54
N ASN A 52 9.85 2.09 0.23
CA ASN A 52 9.79 3.53 0.51
C ASN A 52 9.81 4.40 -0.77
N LEU A 53 9.31 3.89 -1.90
CA LEU A 53 9.14 4.70 -3.12
C LEU A 53 8.00 5.71 -2.99
N GLU A 54 7.21 5.64 -1.91
CA GLU A 54 6.19 6.62 -1.57
C GLU A 54 6.79 7.70 -0.65
N THR A 55 7.24 8.80 -1.25
CA THR A 55 7.42 10.09 -0.57
C THR A 55 6.06 10.60 -0.09
N ASN A 56 5.84 10.66 1.22
CA ASN A 56 4.77 11.41 1.89
C ASN A 56 3.36 11.36 1.24
N GLY A 57 2.48 10.54 1.83
CA GLY A 57 1.11 10.99 2.09
C GLY A 57 0.01 10.16 1.47
N VAL A 58 -1.10 10.12 2.21
CA VAL A 58 -2.46 9.96 1.71
C VAL A 58 -2.97 8.51 1.60
N ALA A 59 -3.25 7.89 2.76
CA ALA A 59 -4.53 7.18 2.87
C ALA A 59 -5.61 8.25 3.15
N HIS A 60 -6.02 9.01 2.13
CA HIS A 60 -7.26 9.79 2.23
C HIS A 60 -8.38 8.76 2.17
N PHE A 61 -8.94 8.41 3.33
CA PHE A 61 -10.33 8.02 3.35
C PHE A 61 -11.10 9.29 2.93
N VAL A 62 -11.50 9.36 1.66
CA VAL A 62 -12.42 10.40 1.19
C VAL A 62 -13.76 10.10 1.88
N HIS A 63 -14.06 10.82 2.96
CA HIS A 63 -15.42 10.91 3.47
C HIS A 63 -16.12 11.96 2.61
N GLU A 64 -16.90 11.52 1.63
CA GLU A 64 -17.83 12.39 0.91
C GLU A 64 -18.91 12.88 1.88
N GLN A 65 -18.71 14.07 2.46
CA GLN A 65 -19.72 15.11 2.70
C GLN A 65 -19.11 16.19 3.60
N GLY A 66 -19.06 17.41 3.08
CA GLY A 66 -18.27 18.51 3.63
C GLY A 66 -18.76 19.05 4.97
N GLU A 67 -17.83 19.24 5.89
CA GLU A 67 -17.50 20.48 6.60
C GLU A 67 -16.11 20.32 7.27
N PRO A 68 -15.24 21.35 7.33
CA PRO A 68 -13.96 21.24 8.01
C PRO A 68 -14.14 21.28 9.53
N ASN A 69 -13.86 20.17 10.22
CA ASN A 69 -13.82 20.13 11.68
C ASN A 69 -12.59 20.89 12.22
N PRO A 70 -12.76 22.00 12.96
CA PRO A 70 -11.66 22.85 13.39
C PRO A 70 -11.03 22.37 14.70
N ARG A 71 -10.65 21.09 14.82
CA ARG A 71 -9.87 20.59 15.97
C ARG A 71 -8.97 19.43 15.57
N HIS A 72 -7.76 19.75 15.10
CA HIS A 72 -6.49 19.17 15.55
C HIS A 72 -5.37 19.94 14.85
N HIS A 73 -4.61 20.72 15.63
CA HIS A 73 -3.38 21.35 15.17
C HIS A 73 -2.35 20.25 14.87
N VAL A 74 -2.26 19.81 13.62
CA VAL A 74 -1.12 18.98 13.16
C VAL A 74 0.02 19.93 12.84
N THR A 75 0.97 20.06 13.76
CA THR A 75 2.23 20.74 13.45
C THR A 75 2.95 19.99 12.34
N PRO A 76 3.42 20.67 11.27
CA PRO A 76 4.34 20.06 10.33
C PRO A 76 5.60 19.63 11.10
N ARG A 77 5.91 18.33 11.09
CA ARG A 77 7.13 17.81 11.74
C ARG A 77 8.35 18.28 10.93
N LYS A 78 8.87 19.46 11.25
CA LYS A 78 10.06 20.07 10.64
C LYS A 78 11.28 19.19 10.94
N GLY A 79 11.96 18.71 9.90
CA GLY A 79 13.35 18.23 9.97
C GLY A 79 13.59 16.72 10.00
N ARG A 80 13.15 15.98 8.97
CA ARG A 80 13.82 14.71 8.61
C ARG A 80 14.44 14.86 7.23
N THR A 81 15.75 15.10 7.19
CA THR A 81 16.55 14.88 5.97
C THR A 81 16.44 13.41 5.63
N VAL A 82 15.72 13.08 4.56
CA VAL A 82 15.59 11.72 4.07
C VAL A 82 16.94 11.36 3.46
N HIS A 83 17.72 10.53 4.13
CA HIS A 83 18.83 9.84 3.48
C HIS A 83 18.20 8.90 2.45
N ILE A 84 18.28 9.27 1.17
CA ILE A 84 17.98 8.39 0.05
C ILE A 84 18.94 7.21 0.20
N ARG A 85 18.46 6.09 0.74
CA ARG A 85 19.25 4.86 0.77
C ARG A 85 19.39 4.38 -0.67
N GLU A 86 20.63 4.09 -1.06
CA GLU A 86 20.93 3.53 -2.37
C GLU A 86 20.08 2.28 -2.64
N MET A 87 19.55 2.20 -3.86
CA MET A 87 18.77 1.06 -4.33
C MET A 87 19.63 -0.21 -4.30
N PRO A 88 19.11 -1.36 -3.83
CA PRO A 88 19.82 -2.63 -3.92
C PRO A 88 20.13 -2.99 -5.39
N LYS A 89 21.38 -3.37 -5.69
CA LYS A 89 21.83 -3.74 -7.06
C LYS A 89 20.93 -4.78 -7.74
N ALA A 90 20.42 -5.76 -6.98
CA ALA A 90 19.53 -6.80 -7.48
C ALA A 90 18.24 -6.25 -8.13
N TYR A 91 17.80 -5.04 -7.75
CA TYR A 91 16.64 -4.39 -8.36
C TYR A 91 17.01 -3.72 -9.68
N LEU A 92 18.18 -3.08 -9.76
CA LEU A 92 18.70 -2.48 -11.00
C LEU A 92 18.96 -3.53 -12.07
N GLU A 93 19.46 -4.69 -11.68
CA GLU A 93 19.69 -5.84 -12.58
C GLU A 93 18.39 -6.50 -13.06
N SER A 94 17.26 -6.26 -12.38
CA SER A 94 15.94 -6.74 -12.81
C SER A 94 15.22 -5.81 -13.79
N LEU A 95 15.79 -4.63 -14.06
CA LEU A 95 15.25 -3.60 -14.95
C LEU A 95 15.92 -3.59 -16.34
N VAL A 96 16.86 -4.51 -16.58
CA VAL A 96 17.57 -4.75 -17.86
C VAL A 96 17.21 -6.13 -18.37
#